data_AF-A0A1V4VVN0-F1
#
_entry.id   AF-A0A1V4VVN0-F1
#
_cell.length_a   1.000
_cell.length_b   1.000
_cell.length_c   1.000
_cell.angle_alpha   90.00
_cell.angle_beta   90.00
_cell.angle_gamma   90.00
#
_symmetry.space_group_name_H-M   'P 1'
#
loop_
_entity.id
_entity.type
_entity.pdbx_description
1 polymer ?
#
loop_
_entity_poly.entity_id
_entity_poly.type
_entity_poly.pdbx_seq_one_letter_code
_entity_poly.pdbx_strand_id
1 'polypeptide(L)'
;MLNGLLFGTVVLLLIVFSVRERVKQHRYREKDWGAIGESKSSPLSQALTNLVGVAGGIYLSLVLICTFVELQLPVRFHLGQFSLEPLATISIIMALAQPYFQKVLRAWRKM
;
A
#
# COMPACT_ATOMS: atom_id res chain seq x y z
N MET A 1 -20.23 -11.81 -13.63
CA MET A 1 -19.02 -11.38 -14.38
C MET A 1 -18.79 -9.88 -14.26
N LEU A 2 -19.79 -9.03 -14.56
CA LEU A 2 -19.67 -7.57 -14.49
C LEU A 2 -19.20 -7.04 -13.11
N ASN A 3 -19.78 -7.53 -12.01
CA ASN A 3 -19.38 -7.10 -10.66
C ASN A 3 -17.93 -7.43 -10.32
N GLY A 4 -17.42 -8.55 -10.84
CA GLY A 4 -16.02 -8.94 -10.64
C GLY A 4 -15.06 -8.03 -11.38
N LEU A 5 -15.42 -7.67 -12.62
CA LEU A 5 -14.67 -6.74 -13.45
C LEU A 5 -14.63 -5.34 -12.82
N LEU A 6 -15.78 -4.83 -12.38
CA LEU A 6 -15.89 -3.53 -11.71
C LEU A 6 -15.03 -3.46 -10.46
N PHE A 7 -15.07 -4.48 -9.60
CA PHE A 7 -14.26 -4.54 -8.39
C PHE A 7 -12.75 -4.52 -8.72
N GLY A 8 -12.32 -5.35 -9.68
CA GLY A 8 -10.92 -5.38 -10.13
C GLY A 8 -10.44 -4.04 -10.67
N THR A 9 -11.27 -3.36 -11.48
CA THR A 9 -10.95 -2.02 -12.00
C THR A 9 -10.81 -0.99 -10.88
N VAL A 10 -11.71 -1.00 -9.88
CA VAL A 10 -11.63 -0.08 -8.73
C VAL A 10 -10.36 -0.31 -7.93
N VAL A 11 -10.02 -1.56 -7.61
CA VAL A 11 -8.77 -1.90 -6.88
C VAL A 11 -7.55 -1.44 -7.66
N LEU A 12 -7.52 -1.67 -8.98
CA LEU A 12 -6.41 -1.26 -9.83
C LEU A 12 -6.27 0.26 -9.86
N LEU A 13 -7.37 1.00 -9.96
CA LEU A 13 -7.37 2.47 -9.88
C LEU A 13 -6.83 2.97 -8.53
N LEU A 14 -7.23 2.35 -7.42
CA LEU A 14 -6.73 2.71 -6.08
C LEU A 14 -5.21 2.47 -5.95
N ILE A 15 -4.71 1.35 -6.48
CA ILE A 15 -3.28 1.06 -6.54
C ILE A 15 -2.56 2.12 -7.38
N VAL A 16 -3.05 2.41 -8.59
CA VAL A 16 -2.47 3.42 -9.48
C VAL A 16 -2.43 4.79 -8.80
N PHE A 17 -3.50 5.19 -8.12
CA PHE A 17 -3.54 6.47 -7.42
C PHE A 17 -2.56 6.52 -6.25
N SER A 18 -2.50 5.46 -5.42
CA SER A 18 -1.56 5.37 -4.30
C SER A 18 -0.10 5.42 -4.77
N VAL A 19 0.22 4.67 -5.83
CA VAL A 19 1.54 4.66 -6.46
C VAL A 19 1.86 6.04 -7.03
N ARG A 20 0.91 6.70 -7.71
CA ARG A 20 1.10 8.05 -8.26
C ARG A 20 1.42 9.07 -7.16
N GLU A 21 0.73 9.01 -6.02
CA GLU A 21 1.01 9.91 -4.89
C GLU A 21 2.38 9.61 -4.25
N ARG A 22 2.74 8.33 -4.11
CA ARG A 22 4.09 7.91 -3.66
C ARG A 22 5.17 8.47 -4.59
N VAL A 23 5.01 8.32 -5.91
CA VAL A 23 5.94 8.86 -6.91
C VAL A 23 6.05 10.39 -6.79
N LYS A 24 4.92 11.09 -6.65
CA LYS A 24 4.92 12.55 -6.46
C LYS A 24 5.71 12.95 -5.21
N GLN A 25 5.49 12.27 -4.08
CA GLN A 25 6.22 12.52 -2.83
C GLN A 25 7.72 12.21 -2.93
N HIS A 26 8.11 11.15 -3.64
CA HIS A 26 9.51 10.82 -3.91
C HIS A 26 10.18 11.89 -4.81
N ARG A 27 9.50 12.36 -5.87
CA ARG A 27 10.00 13.44 -6.74
C ARG A 27 10.24 14.76 -6.00
N TYR A 28 9.43 15.08 -4.98
CA TYR A 28 9.65 16.28 -4.16
C TYR A 28 10.80 16.12 -3.16
N ARG A 29 11.17 14.90 -2.77
CA ARG A 29 12.33 14.60 -1.89
C ARG A 29 13.65 14.51 -2.67
N GLU A 30 13.62 14.10 -3.94
CA GLU A 30 14.82 14.01 -4.79
C GLU A 30 15.27 15.34 -5.40
N LYS A 31 14.72 16.47 -4.97
CA LYS A 31 15.28 17.80 -5.27
C LYS A 31 16.56 18.11 -4.47
N ASP A 32 17.09 17.14 -3.72
CA ASP A 32 18.45 17.17 -3.19
C ASP A 32 19.46 16.78 -4.27
N TRP A 33 20.29 17.77 -4.62
CA TRP A 33 21.34 17.81 -5.64
C TRP A 33 22.54 16.86 -5.39
N GLY A 34 22.30 15.62 -4.94
CA GLY A 34 23.38 14.72 -4.47
C GLY A 34 23.66 13.47 -5.30
N ALA A 35 22.89 13.15 -6.35
CA ALA A 35 22.96 11.82 -6.97
C ALA A 35 23.26 11.87 -8.47
N ILE A 36 24.50 12.24 -8.79
CA ILE A 36 25.12 11.99 -10.09
C ILE A 36 25.88 10.67 -9.93
N GLY A 37 25.36 9.55 -10.45
CA GLY A 37 26.19 8.35 -10.66
C GLY A 37 25.59 6.98 -10.34
N GLU A 38 24.52 6.88 -9.56
CA GLU A 38 23.91 5.57 -9.29
C GLU A 38 22.74 5.30 -10.24
N SER A 39 22.66 4.07 -10.75
CA SER A 39 21.52 3.49 -11.47
C SER A 39 20.27 3.59 -10.59
N LYS A 40 19.66 4.78 -10.53
CA LYS A 40 18.47 5.03 -9.72
C LYS A 40 17.34 4.21 -10.31
N SER A 41 16.89 3.23 -9.52
CA SER A 41 15.65 2.51 -9.73
C SER A 41 14.54 3.51 -10.08
N SER A 42 13.80 3.28 -11.17
CA SER A 42 12.73 4.18 -11.60
C SER A 42 11.82 4.54 -10.41
N PRO A 43 11.38 5.80 -10.24
CA PRO A 43 10.49 6.21 -9.16
C PRO A 43 9.25 5.33 -9.01
N LEU A 44 8.76 4.77 -10.13
CA LEU A 44 7.67 3.81 -10.14
C LEU A 44 8.05 2.49 -9.45
N SER A 45 9.23 1.94 -9.78
CA SER A 45 9.76 0.72 -9.16
C SER A 45 9.92 0.91 -7.65
N GLN A 46 10.50 2.03 -7.22
CA GLN A 46 10.63 2.35 -5.79
C GLN A 46 9.27 2.45 -5.09
N ALA A 47 8.28 3.08 -5.73
CA ALA A 47 6.93 3.22 -5.17
C ALA A 47 6.23 1.86 -5.03
N LEU A 48 6.40 0.96 -6.01
CA LEU A 48 5.88 -0.40 -5.97
C LEU A 48 6.57 -1.24 -4.89
N THR A 49 7.91 -1.23 -4.84
CA THR A 49 8.68 -1.92 -3.80
C THR A 49 8.29 -1.45 -2.41
N ASN A 50 8.10 -0.14 -2.22
CA ASN A 50 7.62 0.43 -0.96
C ASN A 50 6.18 -0.04 -0.65
N LEU A 51 5.26 -0.02 -1.62
CA LEU A 51 3.87 -0.47 -1.41
C LEU A 51 3.83 -1.94 -0.96
N VAL A 52 4.53 -2.81 -1.69
CA VAL A 52 4.58 -4.25 -1.39
C VAL A 52 5.31 -4.51 -0.07
N GLY A 53 6.44 -3.84 0.17
CA GLY A 53 7.20 -3.99 1.42
C GLY A 53 6.41 -3.58 2.65
N VAL A 54 5.68 -2.45 2.58
CA VAL A 54 4.82 -2.01 3.69
C VAL A 54 3.62 -2.93 3.87
N ALA A 55 2.92 -3.31 2.80
CA ALA A 55 1.80 -4.24 2.89
C ALA A 55 2.24 -5.60 3.45
N GLY A 56 3.37 -6.13 2.99
CA GLY A 56 3.94 -7.39 3.48
C GLY A 56 4.36 -7.32 4.94
N GLY A 57 5.00 -6.22 5.36
CA GLY A 57 5.36 -6.00 6.76
C GLY A 57 4.14 -5.94 7.68
N ILE A 58 3.12 -5.15 7.31
CA ILE A 58 1.87 -5.06 8.08
C ILE A 58 1.19 -6.42 8.17
N TYR A 59 1.13 -7.16 7.05
CA TYR A 59 0.55 -8.50 7.02
C TYR A 59 1.25 -9.46 7.98
N LEU A 60 2.59 -9.54 7.91
CA LEU A 60 3.36 -10.41 8.78
C LEU A 60 3.20 -10.03 10.25
N SER A 61 3.23 -8.74 10.57
CA SER A 61 2.99 -8.26 11.94
C SER A 61 1.60 -8.62 12.45
N LEU A 62 0.54 -8.46 11.63
CA LEU A 62 -0.82 -8.82 12.02
C LEU A 62 -0.98 -10.33 12.19
N VAL A 63 -0.39 -11.15 11.29
CA VAL A 63 -0.37 -12.61 11.41
C VAL A 63 0.30 -13.03 12.71
N LEU A 64 1.45 -12.44 13.04
CA LEU A 64 2.15 -12.71 14.29
C LEU A 64 1.26 -12.37 15.49
N ILE A 65 0.68 -11.17 15.54
CA ILE A 65 -0.19 -10.76 16.65
C ILE A 65 -1.40 -11.69 16.78
N CYS A 66 -2.06 -12.05 15.68
CA CYS A 66 -3.19 -12.98 15.72
C CYS A 66 -2.76 -14.36 16.21
N THR A 67 -1.60 -14.85 15.78
CA THR A 67 -1.03 -16.11 16.25
C THR A 67 -0.70 -16.07 17.73
N PHE A 68 -0.10 -14.97 18.22
CA PHE A 68 0.25 -14.78 19.63
C PHE A 68 -0.97 -14.70 20.55
N VAL A 69 -2.05 -14.08 20.08
CA VAL A 69 -3.31 -13.94 20.83
C VAL A 69 -4.21 -15.18 20.66
N GLU A 70 -3.78 -16.16 19.85
CA GLU A 70 -4.58 -17.33 19.44
C GLU A 70 -5.93 -16.96 18.84
N LEU A 71 -5.97 -15.84 18.12
CA LEU A 71 -7.18 -15.29 17.55
C LEU A 71 -7.54 -16.08 16.28
N GLN A 72 -8.62 -16.86 16.36
CA GLN A 72 -9.12 -17.65 15.23
C GLN A 72 -9.90 -16.75 14.26
N LEU A 73 -9.27 -16.40 13.15
CA LEU A 73 -9.91 -15.69 12.05
C LEU A 73 -10.32 -16.67 10.95
N PRO A 74 -11.44 -16.40 10.24
CA PRO A 74 -11.80 -17.16 9.05
C PRO A 74 -10.70 -17.01 7.98
N VAL A 75 -10.28 -18.13 7.38
CA VAL A 75 -9.18 -18.15 6.39
C VAL A 75 -9.48 -17.23 5.21
N ARG A 76 -10.74 -17.22 4.76
CA ARG A 76 -11.20 -16.34 3.69
C ARG A 76 -12.63 -15.91 3.92
N PHE A 77 -12.97 -14.72 3.45
CA PHE A 77 -14.34 -14.25 3.35
C PHE A 77 -14.68 -13.99 1.87
N HIS A 78 -15.95 -14.18 1.53
CA HIS A 78 -16.42 -14.01 0.16
C HIS A 78 -16.97 -12.60 -0.03
N LEU A 79 -16.30 -11.82 -0.89
CA LEU A 79 -16.80 -10.55 -1.41
C LEU A 79 -17.26 -10.80 -2.84
N GLY A 80 -18.54 -11.19 -2.99
CA GLY A 80 -19.11 -11.58 -4.28
C GLY A 80 -18.43 -12.84 -4.83
N GLN A 81 -17.68 -12.69 -5.93
CA GLN A 81 -16.96 -13.79 -6.59
C GLN A 81 -15.50 -13.94 -6.11
N PHE A 82 -15.01 -13.03 -5.26
CA PHE A 82 -13.64 -13.08 -4.76
C PHE A 82 -13.61 -13.69 -3.38
N SER A 83 -12.70 -14.65 -3.19
CA SER A 83 -12.36 -15.19 -1.88
C SER A 83 -11.12 -14.45 -1.40
N LEU A 84 -11.29 -13.56 -0.42
CA LEU A 84 -10.25 -12.67 0.07
C LEU A 84 -9.82 -13.10 1.47
N GLU A 85 -8.52 -12.99 1.72
CA GLU A 85 -7.98 -13.19 3.05
C GLU A 85 -8.14 -11.89 3.87
N PRO A 86 -8.73 -11.93 5.08
CA PRO A 86 -8.99 -10.73 5.88
C PRO A 86 -7.73 -9.92 6.17
N LEU A 87 -6.67 -10.60 6.65
CA LEU A 87 -5.43 -9.97 7.06
C LEU A 87 -4.72 -9.31 5.87
N ALA A 88 -4.64 -9.99 4.73
CA ALA A 88 -4.05 -9.44 3.51
C ALA A 88 -4.83 -8.20 3.03
N THR A 89 -6.16 -8.26 3.10
CA THR A 89 -7.04 -7.15 2.69
C THR A 89 -6.79 -5.91 3.54
N ILE A 90 -6.77 -6.08 4.88
CA ILE A 90 -6.50 -5.00 5.84
C ILE A 90 -5.11 -4.41 5.60
N SER A 91 -4.10 -5.25 5.40
CA SER A 91 -2.71 -4.81 5.16
C SER A 91 -2.56 -3.99 3.90
N ILE A 92 -3.20 -4.40 2.79
CA ILE A 92 -3.19 -3.66 1.54
C ILE A 92 -3.93 -2.33 1.70
N ILE A 93 -5.09 -2.31 2.35
CA ILE A 93 -5.84 -1.07 2.60
C ILE A 93 -5.00 -0.08 3.42
N MET A 94 -4.36 -0.54 4.49
CA MET A 94 -3.48 0.30 5.30
C MET A 94 -2.27 0.80 4.50
N ALA A 95 -1.63 -0.06 3.71
CA ALA A 95 -0.50 0.33 2.86
C ALA A 95 -0.92 1.34 1.78
N LEU A 96 -2.10 1.20 1.19
CA LEU A 96 -2.64 2.16 0.24
C LEU A 96 -2.94 3.51 0.88
N ALA A 97 -3.41 3.52 2.14
CA ALA A 97 -3.72 4.73 2.91
C ALA A 97 -2.47 5.49 3.41
N GLN A 98 -1.37 4.77 3.66
CA GLN A 98 -0.11 5.32 4.17
C GLN A 98 0.37 6.64 3.51
N PRO A 99 0.48 6.77 2.16
CA PRO A 99 0.96 8.01 1.54
C PRO A 99 0.06 9.23 1.82
N TYR A 100 -1.24 9.02 1.99
CA TYR A 100 -2.19 10.10 2.31
C TYR A 100 -2.03 10.57 3.75
N PHE A 101 -1.86 9.64 4.70
CA PHE A 101 -1.52 9.97 6.08
C PHE A 101 -0.23 10.80 6.17
N GLN A 102 0.81 10.43 5.43
CA GLN A 102 2.05 11.20 5.37
C GLN A 102 1.85 12.61 4.81
N LYS A 103 0.97 12.76 3.81
CA LYS A 103 0.62 14.07 3.24
C LYS A 103 -0.08 14.97 4.26
N VAL A 104 -1.09 14.44 4.95
CA VAL A 104 -1.85 15.17 5.97
C VAL A 104 -0.95 15.56 7.14
N LEU A 105 -0.14 14.63 7.64
CA LEU A 105 0.79 14.90 8.74
C LEU A 105 1.81 16.00 8.39
N ARG A 106 2.33 15.99 7.16
CA ARG A 106 3.22 17.07 6.68
C ARG A 106 2.52 18.40 6.55
N ALA A 107 1.26 18.42 6.12
CA ALA A 107 0.47 19.65 6.03
C ALA A 107 0.20 20.23 7.42
N TRP A 108 -0.12 19.38 8.40
CA TRP A 108 -0.35 19.77 9.79
C TRP A 108 0.89 20.33 10.46
N ARG A 109 2.07 19.73 10.23
CA ARG A 109 3.34 20.22 10.79
C ARG A 109 3.82 21.56 10.21
N LYS A 110 3.20 22.03 9.13
CA LYS A 110 3.57 23.27 8.44
C LYS A 110 2.68 24.47 8.82
N MET A 111 1.60 24.24 9.55
CA MET A 111 0.85 25.28 10.28
C MET A 111 1.49 25.49 11.65
#